data_AF-A0A970YF82-F1
#
_entry.id   AF-A0A970YF82-F1
#
_cell.length_a   1.000
_cell.length_b   1.000
_cell.length_c   1.000
_cell.angle_alpha   90.00
_cell.angle_beta   90.00
_cell.angle_gamma   90.00
#
_symmetry.space_group_name_H-M   'P 1'
#
loop_
_entity.id
_entity.type
_entity.pdbx_description
1 polymer ?
#
loop_
_entity_poly.entity_id
_entity_poly.type
_entity_poly.pdbx_seq_one_letter_code
_entity_poly.pdbx_strand_id
1 'polypeptide(L)'
;MTDRNCLRFGRPDKPSDWRPLRAGPLSLYYDPNLGDLRYLRLGDRELVRRIYVAVRDRNWGTIPAVLSGHHLEERDGGFLLRFLALHRQREIAFAWAAEITGDAEGRITFEMSGQALSTFMRNRIGICVLHPAHESAGQA
;
A
#
# COMPACT_ATOMS: atom_id res chain seq x y z
N MET A 1 -25.46 -7.01 16.07
CA MET A 1 -25.15 -6.80 14.63
C MET A 1 -23.67 -6.53 14.52
N THR A 2 -22.93 -7.36 13.78
CA THR A 2 -21.49 -7.12 13.56
C THR A 2 -21.31 -5.85 12.74
N ASP A 3 -20.44 -4.95 13.20
CA ASP A 3 -20.17 -3.68 12.52
C ASP A 3 -19.74 -3.91 11.06
N ARG A 4 -20.32 -3.15 10.13
CA ARG A 4 -20.11 -3.31 8.68
C ARG A 4 -18.65 -3.02 8.28
N ASN A 5 -17.96 -2.16 9.03
CA ASN A 5 -16.52 -1.91 8.87
C ASN A 5 -15.70 -3.08 9.39
N CYS A 6 -16.10 -3.71 10.51
CA CYS A 6 -15.43 -4.94 10.96
C CYS A 6 -15.52 -6.05 9.91
N LEU A 7 -16.67 -6.22 9.26
CA LEU A 7 -16.84 -7.21 8.19
C LEU A 7 -16.00 -6.90 6.94
N ARG A 8 -15.80 -5.62 6.61
CA ARG A 8 -15.11 -5.19 5.38
C ARG A 8 -13.61 -4.98 5.55
N PHE A 9 -13.19 -4.55 6.73
CA PHE A 9 -11.84 -4.05 7.00
C PHE A 9 -11.17 -4.73 8.20
N GLY A 10 -11.88 -5.62 8.91
CA GLY A 10 -11.37 -6.29 10.11
C GLY A 10 -11.22 -5.39 11.33
N ARG A 11 -11.71 -4.14 11.27
CA ARG A 11 -11.66 -3.15 12.34
C ARG A 11 -12.91 -2.24 12.32
N PRO A 12 -13.34 -1.69 13.46
CA PRO A 12 -14.54 -0.86 13.53
C PRO A 12 -14.33 0.55 12.96
N ASP A 13 -13.06 1.00 12.88
CA ASP A 13 -12.72 2.35 12.45
C ASP A 13 -13.24 2.67 11.05
N LYS A 14 -13.74 3.91 10.89
CA LYS A 14 -14.20 4.44 9.61
C LYS A 14 -13.09 4.27 8.56
N PRO A 15 -13.40 3.81 7.34
CA PRO A 15 -12.42 3.77 6.26
C PRO A 15 -11.81 5.16 6.06
N SER A 16 -10.49 5.19 5.83
CA SER A 16 -9.75 6.42 5.56
C SER A 16 -10.32 7.13 4.34
N ASP A 17 -10.13 8.45 4.27
CA ASP A 17 -10.44 9.26 3.09
C ASP A 17 -9.48 8.90 1.96
N TRP A 18 -9.70 7.73 1.35
CA TRP A 18 -8.90 7.24 0.24
C TRP A 18 -8.91 8.27 -0.88
N ARG A 19 -7.70 8.58 -1.37
CA ARG A 19 -7.49 9.54 -2.45
C ARG A 19 -7.60 8.79 -3.79
N PRO A 20 -8.57 9.10 -4.66
CA PRO A 20 -8.57 8.55 -6.00
C PRO A 20 -7.35 9.07 -6.77
N LEU A 21 -6.69 8.21 -7.54
CA LEU A 21 -5.57 8.57 -8.41
C LEU A 21 -5.80 7.95 -9.80
N ARG A 22 -5.05 8.46 -10.78
CA ARG A 22 -5.07 7.98 -12.16
C ARG A 22 -3.65 7.85 -12.72
N ALA A 23 -3.39 6.76 -13.44
CA ALA A 23 -2.20 6.56 -14.25
C ALA A 23 -2.68 6.09 -15.63
N GLY A 24 -2.80 7.03 -16.57
CA GLY A 24 -3.37 6.80 -17.89
C GLY A 24 -4.74 6.13 -17.82
N PRO A 25 -4.90 4.92 -18.40
CA PRO A 25 -6.16 4.18 -18.37
C PRO A 25 -6.45 3.51 -17.03
N LEU A 26 -5.49 3.47 -16.09
CA LEU A 26 -5.66 2.87 -14.78
C LEU A 26 -6.29 3.85 -13.78
N SER A 27 -7.25 3.36 -13.02
CA SER A 27 -7.81 4.03 -11.84
C SER A 27 -7.45 3.27 -10.58
N LEU A 28 -7.20 3.97 -9.48
CA LEU A 28 -6.80 3.38 -8.21
C LEU A 28 -7.12 4.30 -7.04
N TYR A 29 -6.95 3.78 -5.84
CA TYR A 29 -7.07 4.55 -4.60
C TYR A 29 -5.77 4.49 -3.79
N TYR A 30 -5.41 5.61 -3.17
CA TYR A 30 -4.34 5.70 -2.19
C TYR A 30 -4.93 5.83 -0.78
N ASP A 31 -4.46 4.98 0.15
CA ASP A 31 -4.79 5.06 1.57
C ASP A 31 -3.71 5.84 2.33
N PRO A 32 -3.95 7.13 2.70
CA PRO A 32 -2.93 7.94 3.37
C PRO A 32 -2.58 7.44 4.78
N ASN A 33 -3.44 6.65 5.43
CA ASN A 33 -3.19 6.15 6.78
C ASN A 33 -2.31 4.89 6.77
N LEU A 34 -2.34 4.12 5.68
CA LEU A 34 -1.62 2.84 5.57
C LEU A 34 -0.50 2.86 4.52
N GLY A 35 -0.49 3.85 3.62
CA GLY A 35 0.50 3.93 2.55
C GLY A 35 0.22 2.95 1.41
N ASP A 36 -1.01 2.42 1.34
CA ASP A 36 -1.40 1.39 0.38
C ASP A 36 -1.91 2.00 -0.92
N LEU A 37 -1.59 1.37 -2.05
CA LEU A 37 -2.42 1.49 -3.25
C LEU A 37 -3.48 0.39 -3.25
N ARG A 38 -4.71 0.72 -3.63
CA ARG A 38 -5.87 -0.19 -3.54
C ARG A 38 -6.70 -0.16 -4.82
N TYR A 39 -7.23 -1.32 -5.19
CA TYR A 39 -8.16 -1.52 -6.29
C TYR A 39 -7.72 -0.88 -7.61
N LEU A 40 -6.50 -1.20 -8.08
CA LEU A 40 -6.07 -0.80 -9.41
C LEU A 40 -6.98 -1.49 -10.44
N ARG A 41 -7.61 -0.68 -11.29
CA ARG A 41 -8.56 -1.11 -12.31
C ARG A 41 -8.20 -0.56 -13.68
N LEU A 42 -8.45 -1.40 -14.69
CA LEU A 42 -8.51 -1.00 -16.09
C LEU A 42 -9.96 -1.11 -16.55
N GLY A 43 -10.64 0.04 -16.71
CA GLY A 43 -12.10 0.08 -16.83
C GLY A 43 -12.77 -0.58 -15.62
N ASP A 44 -13.65 -1.54 -15.87
CA ASP A 44 -14.37 -2.28 -14.80
C ASP A 44 -13.58 -3.46 -14.24
N ARG A 45 -12.46 -3.84 -14.86
CA ARG A 45 -11.66 -5.01 -14.43
C ARG A 45 -10.66 -4.62 -13.36
N GLU A 46 -10.72 -5.28 -12.21
CA GLU A 46 -9.70 -5.16 -11.16
C GLU A 46 -8.48 -6.02 -11.49
N LEU A 47 -7.30 -5.39 -11.50
CA LEU A 47 -6.02 -6.05 -11.81
C LEU A 47 -5.24 -6.35 -10.53
N VAL A 48 -5.24 -5.40 -9.58
CA VAL A 48 -4.53 -5.51 -8.30
C VAL A 48 -5.43 -4.98 -7.19
N ARG A 49 -5.66 -5.83 -6.18
CA ARG A 49 -6.44 -5.48 -4.99
C ARG A 49 -5.69 -4.51 -4.10
N ARG A 50 -4.39 -4.75 -3.89
CA ARG A 50 -3.56 -3.94 -2.98
C ARG A 50 -2.08 -4.04 -3.32
N ILE A 51 -1.37 -2.92 -3.24
CA ILE A 51 0.10 -2.85 -3.20
C ILE A 51 0.49 -2.17 -1.89
N TYR A 52 1.34 -2.81 -1.09
CA TYR A 52 1.70 -2.32 0.24
C TYR A 52 3.05 -2.88 0.70
N VAL A 53 3.65 -2.27 1.72
CA VAL A 53 4.87 -2.77 2.37
C VAL A 53 4.49 -3.49 3.66
N ALA A 54 5.06 -4.69 3.86
CA ALA A 54 4.91 -5.46 5.09
C ALA A 54 6.24 -5.61 5.81
N VAL A 55 6.30 -5.18 7.06
CA VAL A 55 7.39 -5.50 8.00
C VAL A 55 6.86 -6.55 8.97
N ARG A 56 7.46 -7.75 8.95
CA ARG A 56 7.07 -8.88 9.79
C ARG A 56 8.21 -9.35 10.69
N ASP A 57 7.91 -9.44 11.97
CA ASP A 57 8.83 -9.95 12.99
C ASP A 57 9.07 -11.47 12.83
N ARG A 58 9.90 -12.03 13.73
CA ARG A 58 10.23 -13.45 13.79
C ARG A 58 9.01 -14.37 14.01
N ASN A 59 7.92 -13.83 14.55
CA ASN A 59 6.68 -14.54 14.87
C ASN A 59 5.59 -14.28 13.82
N TRP A 60 5.94 -13.72 12.65
CA TRP A 60 5.01 -13.33 11.59
C TRP A 60 4.02 -12.20 11.95
N GLY A 61 4.22 -11.54 13.10
CA GLY A 61 3.47 -10.34 13.46
C GLY A 61 3.76 -9.21 12.49
N THR A 62 2.72 -8.55 11.97
CA THR A 62 2.89 -7.39 11.07
C THR A 62 2.99 -6.13 11.91
N ILE A 63 4.11 -5.42 11.77
CA ILE A 63 4.41 -4.22 12.53
C ILE A 63 3.77 -3.02 11.82
N PRO A 64 2.86 -2.26 12.48
CA PRO A 64 2.25 -1.09 11.85
C PRO A 64 3.29 -0.01 11.55
N ALA A 65 3.05 0.76 10.49
CA ALA A 65 3.83 1.94 10.15
C ALA A 65 3.15 3.19 10.73
N VAL A 66 3.95 4.16 11.16
CA VAL A 66 3.53 5.56 11.29
C VAL A 66 4.04 6.30 10.06
N LEU A 67 3.14 6.96 9.34
CA LEU A 67 3.46 7.69 8.11
C LEU A 67 3.61 9.18 8.37
N SER A 68 4.48 9.82 7.59
CA SER A 68 4.71 11.26 7.66
C SER A 68 5.23 11.80 6.32
N GLY A 69 5.28 13.13 6.19
CA GLY A 69 5.87 13.77 5.01
C GLY A 69 5.15 13.45 3.70
N HIS A 70 3.83 13.27 3.74
CA HIS A 70 3.04 13.00 2.54
C HIS A 70 3.14 14.16 1.55
N HIS A 71 3.56 13.83 0.33
CA HIS A 71 3.57 14.73 -0.81
C HIS A 71 2.93 14.01 -1.98
N LEU A 72 1.83 14.55 -2.48
CA LEU A 72 1.11 14.05 -3.64
C LEU A 72 1.04 15.17 -4.68
N GLU A 73 1.52 14.88 -5.88
CA GLU A 73 1.44 15.73 -7.05
C GLU A 73 0.64 14.97 -8.12
N GLU A 74 -0.54 15.49 -8.47
CA GLU A 74 -1.32 14.99 -9.61
C GLU A 74 -0.88 15.71 -10.89
N ARG A 75 -0.70 14.95 -11.96
CA ARG A 75 -0.24 15.42 -13.27
C ARG A 75 -1.27 15.03 -14.32
N ASP A 76 -1.15 15.60 -15.52
CA ASP A 76 -2.01 15.17 -16.62
C ASP A 76 -1.76 13.68 -16.93
N GLY A 77 -2.77 12.86 -16.69
CA GLY A 77 -2.70 11.40 -16.85
C GLY A 77 -1.81 10.66 -15.85
N GLY A 78 -1.29 11.28 -14.79
CA GLY A 78 -0.34 10.61 -13.89
C GLY A 78 -0.24 11.20 -12.48
N PHE A 79 0.66 10.66 -11.67
CA PHE A 79 0.93 11.19 -10.34
C PHE A 79 2.34 10.87 -9.86
N LEU A 80 2.79 11.64 -8.87
CA LEU A 80 3.95 11.37 -8.04
C LEU A 80 3.54 11.44 -6.57
N LEU A 81 3.81 10.38 -5.84
CA LEU A 81 3.50 10.26 -4.42
C LEU A 81 4.77 9.89 -3.66
N ARG A 82 5.06 10.67 -2.60
CA ARG A 82 6.16 10.41 -1.67
C ARG A 82 5.66 10.46 -0.25
N PHE A 83 6.23 9.61 0.61
CA PHE A 83 6.03 9.67 2.05
C PHE A 83 7.15 8.92 2.77
N LEU A 84 7.25 9.14 4.07
CA LEU A 84 8.13 8.41 4.97
C LEU A 84 7.30 7.47 5.84
N ALA A 85 7.87 6.33 6.19
CA ALA A 85 7.26 5.33 7.03
C ALA A 85 8.23 4.86 8.11
N LEU A 86 7.75 4.79 9.35
CA LEU A 86 8.51 4.31 10.49
C LEU A 86 7.77 3.15 11.16
N HIS A 87 8.42 1.99 11.22
CA HIS A 87 7.97 0.83 12.00
C HIS A 87 8.75 0.78 13.31
N ARG A 88 8.03 0.78 14.44
CA ARG A 88 8.61 0.64 15.78
C ARG A 88 7.78 -0.31 16.64
N GLN A 89 8.41 -1.40 17.09
CA GLN A 89 7.81 -2.32 18.05
C GLN A 89 8.91 -3.16 18.70
N ARG A 90 9.01 -3.12 20.05
CA ARG A 90 10.07 -3.81 20.81
C ARG A 90 11.46 -3.47 20.26
N GLU A 91 12.26 -4.47 19.88
CA GLU A 91 13.61 -4.28 19.31
C GLU A 91 13.60 -3.76 17.86
N ILE A 92 12.47 -3.82 17.17
CA ILE A 92 12.37 -3.46 15.75
C ILE A 92 12.25 -1.94 15.62
N ALA A 93 13.24 -1.34 14.93
CA ALA A 93 13.17 0.02 14.41
C ALA A 93 13.61 0.00 12.95
N PHE A 94 12.69 0.29 12.04
CA PHE A 94 12.93 0.28 10.60
C PHE A 94 12.22 1.45 9.94
N ALA A 95 12.96 2.25 9.19
CA ALA A 95 12.43 3.40 8.46
C ALA A 95 12.59 3.19 6.96
N TRP A 96 11.67 3.75 6.18
CA TRP A 96 11.79 3.74 4.73
C TRP A 96 11.10 4.95 4.09
N ALA A 97 11.56 5.31 2.90
CA ALA A 97 10.95 6.31 2.04
C ALA A 97 10.25 5.61 0.87
N ALA A 98 9.03 6.06 0.58
CA ALA A 98 8.26 5.67 -0.59
C ALA A 98 8.45 6.69 -1.70
N GLU A 99 8.68 6.22 -2.92
CA GLU A 99 8.44 6.98 -4.14
C GLU A 99 7.56 6.14 -5.06
N ILE A 100 6.39 6.68 -5.39
CA ILE A 100 5.37 5.98 -6.17
C ILE A 100 4.98 6.88 -7.32
N THR A 101 5.12 6.39 -8.55
CA THR A 101 4.75 7.14 -9.75
C THR A 101 3.70 6.38 -10.56
N GLY A 102 2.82 7.14 -11.19
CA GLY A 102 1.93 6.69 -12.24
C GLY A 102 2.12 7.57 -13.47
N ASP A 103 2.27 6.98 -14.66
CA ASP A 103 2.40 7.72 -15.92
C ASP A 103 1.15 7.61 -16.81
N ALA A 104 1.11 8.41 -17.87
CA ALA A 104 -0.01 8.51 -18.81
C ALA A 104 -0.20 7.23 -19.65
N GLU A 105 0.83 6.39 -19.73
CA GLU A 105 0.81 5.10 -20.41
C GLU A 105 0.24 3.98 -19.51
N GLY A 106 -0.03 4.27 -18.24
CA GLY A 106 -0.57 3.32 -17.29
C GLY A 106 0.47 2.43 -16.62
N ARG A 107 1.74 2.87 -16.56
CA ARG A 107 2.74 2.26 -15.71
C ARG A 107 2.62 2.81 -14.30
N ILE A 108 2.72 1.92 -13.33
CA ILE A 108 2.87 2.30 -11.92
C ILE A 108 4.19 1.73 -11.42
N THR A 109 5.04 2.59 -10.86
CA THR A 109 6.29 2.19 -10.21
C THR A 109 6.16 2.46 -8.72
N PHE A 110 6.47 1.46 -7.89
CA PHE A 110 6.50 1.59 -6.44
C PHE A 110 7.91 1.28 -5.97
N GLU A 111 8.60 2.30 -5.48
CA GLU A 111 9.94 2.18 -4.93
C GLU A 111 9.93 2.35 -3.42
N MET A 112 10.78 1.57 -2.77
CA MET A 112 10.97 1.56 -1.33
C MET A 112 12.48 1.59 -1.06
N SER A 113 12.94 2.65 -0.39
CA SER A 113 14.32 2.76 0.11
C SER A 113 14.31 2.69 1.63
N GLY A 114 14.87 1.62 2.20
CA GLY A 114 14.73 1.30 3.62
C GLY A 114 16.05 1.19 4.37
N GLN A 115 16.01 1.52 5.67
CA GLN A 115 17.13 1.43 6.60
C GLN A 115 16.69 0.77 7.91
N ALA A 116 17.45 -0.23 8.36
CA ALA A 116 17.35 -0.75 9.71
C ALA A 116 18.03 0.23 10.68
N LEU A 117 17.27 0.74 11.65
CA LEU A 117 17.74 1.66 12.69
C LEU A 117 18.16 0.94 13.98
N SER A 118 17.93 -0.38 14.03
CA SER A 118 18.35 -1.28 15.09
C SER A 118 18.66 -2.67 14.50
N THR A 119 19.34 -3.52 15.26
CA THR A 119 19.49 -4.94 14.94
C THR A 119 18.26 -5.72 15.42
N PHE A 120 17.62 -6.48 14.52
CA PHE A 120 16.46 -7.29 14.86
C PHE A 120 16.29 -8.50 13.92
N MET A 121 15.50 -9.49 14.36
CA MET A 121 15.11 -10.64 13.54
C MET A 121 13.82 -10.34 12.77
N ARG A 122 13.77 -10.75 11.50
CA ARG A 122 12.60 -10.55 10.63
C ARG A 122 12.34 -11.77 9.76
N ASN A 123 11.07 -12.04 9.52
CA ASN A 123 10.67 -13.03 8.51
C ASN A 123 10.47 -12.36 7.14
N ARG A 124 9.92 -11.14 7.10
CA ARG A 124 9.67 -10.41 5.85
C ARG A 124 9.81 -8.91 6.02
N ILE A 125 10.49 -8.27 5.08
CA ILE A 125 10.39 -6.85 4.80
C ILE A 125 10.30 -6.74 3.28
N GLY A 126 9.26 -6.11 2.75
CA GLY A 126 9.17 -5.87 1.32
C GLY A 126 7.79 -5.51 0.81
N ILE A 127 7.75 -5.18 -0.48
CA ILE A 127 6.54 -4.86 -1.23
C ILE A 127 5.75 -6.15 -1.48
N CYS A 128 4.46 -6.09 -1.19
CA CYS A 128 3.50 -7.16 -1.42
C CYS A 128 2.45 -6.68 -2.42
N VAL A 129 2.21 -7.48 -3.46
CA VAL A 129 1.15 -7.26 -4.45
C VAL A 129 0.08 -8.32 -4.24
N LEU A 130 -1.15 -7.87 -3.97
CA LEU A 130 -2.30 -8.74 -3.79
C LEU A 130 -3.16 -8.67 -5.04
N HIS A 131 -3.29 -9.79 -5.74
CA HIS A 131 -4.21 -9.93 -6.86
C HIS A 131 -5.62 -10.29 -6.38
N PRO A 132 -6.67 -9.82 -7.07
CA PRO A 132 -8.03 -10.17 -6.70
C PRO A 132 -8.31 -11.62 -7.13
N ALA A 133 -8.86 -12.42 -6.21
CA ALA A 133 -8.95 -13.87 -6.38
C ALA A 133 -9.82 -14.31 -7.58
N HIS A 134 -10.92 -13.62 -7.83
CA HIS A 134 -11.87 -13.99 -8.88
C HIS A 134 -11.30 -13.75 -10.29
N GLU A 135 -10.68 -12.59 -10.50
CA GLU A 135 -10.13 -12.18 -11.81
C GLU A 135 -8.76 -12.81 -12.11
N SER A 136 -8.15 -13.46 -11.12
CA SER A 136 -6.80 -14.03 -11.18
C SER A 136 -6.76 -15.55 -10.96
N ALA A 137 -7.91 -16.19 -10.71
CA ALA A 137 -7.99 -17.64 -10.76
C ALA A 137 -7.70 -18.10 -12.19
N GLY A 138 -6.81 -19.07 -12.35
CA GLY A 138 -6.42 -19.60 -13.66
C GLY A 138 -7.66 -19.95 -14.49
N GLN A 139 -7.69 -19.49 -15.74
CA GLN A 139 -8.75 -19.85 -16.67
C GLN A 139 -8.44 -21.23 -17.26
N ALA A 140 -9.45 -22.09 -17.30
CA ALA A 140 -9.37 -23.41 -17.93
C ALA A 140 -9.37 -23.30 -19.46
#